data_AF-U6K1D3-F1
#
_entry.id   AF-U6K1D3-F1
#
_cell.length_a   1.000
_cell.length_b   1.000
_cell.length_c   1.000
_cell.angle_alpha   90.00
_cell.angle_beta   90.00
_cell.angle_gamma   90.00
#
_symmetry.space_group_name_H-M   'P 1'
#
loop_
_entity.id
_entity.type
_entity.pdbx_description
1 polymer ?
#
loop_
_entity_poly.entity_id
_entity_poly.type
_entity_poly.pdbx_seq_one_letter_code
_entity_poly.pdbx_strand_id
1 'polypeptide(L)'
;MAPLDLLTVVSAPFLVLASVNGIVAADTPTYKVEFGIFPICMSRTDGQCLAEVNAARLAAGLSELVQAETVKTEARLPDAATAPGDSDDSWVWMPVCNALIPEAAAEKTSRAGGAAEFQSGTYAYHPVDSPASVDCNAVVDKWKRAYSNFSGLPPPNKEDEELYQDQDNVSFVALYNPTKNATVDCRVVTCTKTTPAAASFKAARTGGIKTEKGSALICMTVPDVLPEKGEKAPFTEEQWGQIVTAIEGSASAVAPSVVGLALAIVGLSML
;
A
#
# COMPACT_ATOMS: atom_id res chain seq x y z
N MET A 1 -85.45 -24.66 21.09
CA MET A 1 -85.19 -24.69 22.55
C MET A 1 -83.74 -25.10 22.73
N ALA A 2 -82.90 -24.22 23.27
CA ALA A 2 -81.51 -24.52 23.63
C ALA A 2 -81.45 -25.42 24.87
N PRO A 3 -80.32 -26.10 25.15
CA PRO A 3 -79.22 -25.52 25.93
C PRO A 3 -77.82 -25.83 25.33
N LEU A 4 -76.84 -24.90 25.28
CA LEU A 4 -75.93 -24.38 26.32
C LEU A 4 -74.89 -25.42 26.81
N ASP A 5 -73.73 -25.42 26.16
CA ASP A 5 -72.51 -26.14 26.55
C ASP A 5 -71.54 -25.21 27.30
N LEU A 6 -71.03 -25.70 28.43
CA LEU A 6 -70.17 -24.99 29.38
C LEU A 6 -68.69 -25.25 29.07
N LEU A 7 -67.93 -24.16 28.95
CA LEU A 7 -66.50 -24.08 28.69
C LEU A 7 -65.65 -24.76 29.78
N THR A 8 -64.69 -25.58 29.37
CA THR A 8 -63.53 -25.98 30.20
C THR A 8 -62.28 -25.28 29.67
N VAL A 9 -61.68 -24.47 30.55
CA VAL A 9 -60.49 -23.65 30.29
C VAL A 9 -59.25 -24.54 30.38
N VAL A 10 -58.52 -24.69 29.28
CA VAL A 10 -57.19 -25.32 29.27
C VAL A 10 -56.18 -24.31 29.76
N SER A 11 -55.60 -24.59 30.93
CA SER A 11 -54.44 -23.91 31.49
C SER A 11 -53.19 -24.24 30.66
N ALA A 12 -52.72 -23.28 29.86
CA ALA A 12 -51.41 -23.32 29.22
C ALA A 12 -50.33 -22.79 30.21
N PRO A 13 -49.15 -23.40 30.30
CA PRO A 13 -48.06 -22.84 31.09
C PRO A 13 -47.52 -21.59 30.37
N PHE A 14 -47.58 -20.45 31.04
CA PHE A 14 -46.86 -19.24 30.65
C PHE A 14 -45.34 -19.53 30.75
N LEU A 15 -44.71 -19.77 29.60
CA LEU A 15 -43.26 -19.62 29.48
C LEU A 15 -42.94 -18.12 29.52
N VAL A 16 -42.44 -17.67 30.67
CA VAL A 16 -41.84 -16.34 30.82
C VAL A 16 -40.54 -16.33 30.02
N LEU A 17 -40.57 -15.76 28.81
CA LEU A 17 -39.36 -15.36 28.10
C LEU A 17 -38.75 -14.18 28.86
N ALA A 18 -37.76 -14.46 29.70
CA ALA A 18 -36.87 -13.44 30.21
C ALA A 18 -36.15 -12.79 29.02
N SER A 19 -36.41 -11.52 28.77
CA SER A 19 -35.59 -10.71 27.89
C SER A 19 -34.21 -10.58 28.53
N VAL A 20 -33.30 -11.49 28.18
CA VAL A 20 -31.88 -11.20 28.31
C VAL A 20 -31.64 -10.03 27.37
N ASN A 21 -31.24 -8.88 27.91
CA ASN A 21 -30.61 -7.81 27.15
C ASN A 21 -29.29 -8.36 26.59
N GLY A 22 -29.39 -9.19 25.57
CA GLY A 22 -28.28 -9.55 24.72
C GLY A 22 -27.86 -8.27 24.02
N ILE A 23 -26.64 -7.83 24.31
CA ILE A 23 -25.90 -6.94 23.43
C ILE A 23 -26.00 -7.61 22.05
N VAL A 24 -26.74 -6.97 21.14
CA VAL A 24 -26.79 -7.41 19.75
C VAL A 24 -25.35 -7.30 19.26
N ALA A 25 -24.66 -8.43 19.16
CA ALA A 25 -23.35 -8.48 18.54
C ALA A 25 -23.54 -7.97 17.12
N ALA A 26 -22.73 -7.02 16.68
CA ALA A 26 -22.83 -6.48 15.32
C ALA A 26 -22.83 -7.65 14.32
N ASP A 27 -23.77 -7.65 13.37
CA ASP A 27 -23.84 -8.67 12.31
C ASP A 27 -22.90 -8.35 11.14
N THR A 28 -22.14 -7.27 11.23
CA THR A 28 -21.26 -6.76 10.16
C THR A 28 -19.78 -6.88 10.53
N PRO A 29 -18.89 -7.12 9.56
CA PRO A 29 -17.45 -7.10 9.80
C PRO A 29 -17.01 -5.69 10.20
N THR A 30 -16.12 -5.58 11.17
CA THR A 30 -15.52 -4.29 11.58
C THR A 30 -14.06 -4.22 11.14
N TYR A 31 -13.60 -3.02 10.81
CA TYR A 31 -12.22 -2.76 10.41
C TYR A 31 -11.50 -1.85 11.40
N LYS A 32 -10.19 -2.02 11.50
CA LYS A 32 -9.30 -1.16 12.30
C LYS A 32 -7.97 -0.98 11.58
N VAL A 33 -7.44 0.24 11.58
CA VAL A 33 -6.06 0.52 11.16
C VAL A 33 -5.20 0.85 12.36
N GLU A 34 -3.99 0.32 12.34
CA GLU A 34 -2.91 0.64 13.27
C GLU A 34 -1.67 1.03 12.47
N PHE A 35 -0.94 2.04 12.93
CA PHE A 35 0.39 2.36 12.43
C PHE A 35 1.43 1.64 13.29
N GLY A 36 2.59 1.29 12.73
CA GLY A 36 3.64 0.48 13.35
C GLY A 36 4.12 0.92 14.76
N ILE A 37 3.33 0.63 15.79
CA ILE A 37 3.64 0.87 17.20
C ILE A 37 4.03 -0.46 17.83
N PHE A 38 5.29 -0.66 18.25
CA PHE A 38 5.64 -1.54 19.38
C PHE A 38 7.03 -1.18 19.96
N PRO A 39 7.22 -1.13 21.30
CA PRO A 39 6.25 -1.12 22.40
C PRO A 39 5.76 0.30 22.73
N ILE A 40 4.76 0.36 23.61
CA ILE A 40 3.82 1.46 23.99
C ILE A 40 4.48 2.79 24.45
N CYS A 41 5.81 2.92 24.34
CA CYS A 41 6.57 4.12 24.74
C CYS A 41 7.34 4.79 23.59
N MET A 42 7.30 4.27 22.36
CA MET A 42 7.96 4.92 21.22
C MET A 42 6.94 5.60 20.31
N SER A 43 7.20 6.89 20.06
CA SER A 43 6.53 7.74 19.08
C SER A 43 6.37 7.02 17.74
N ARG A 44 5.27 7.33 17.03
CA ARG A 44 5.03 6.97 15.63
C ARG A 44 6.36 6.95 14.85
N THR A 45 6.73 5.80 14.29
CA THR A 45 7.94 5.67 13.45
C THR A 45 7.65 6.24 12.07
N ASP A 46 7.61 7.56 12.00
CA ASP A 46 7.65 8.29 10.74
C ASP A 46 8.98 7.98 10.03
N GLY A 47 8.94 7.82 8.70
CA GLY A 47 10.16 7.64 7.89
C GLY A 47 10.69 6.22 7.82
N GLN A 48 9.82 5.20 7.96
CA GLN A 48 10.21 3.80 7.76
C GLN A 48 10.86 3.61 6.38
N CYS A 49 12.02 2.96 6.32
CA CYS A 49 12.80 2.72 5.09
C CYS A 49 13.33 3.98 4.37
N LEU A 50 13.29 5.17 5.00
CA LEU A 50 13.75 6.41 4.38
C LEU A 50 15.23 6.36 3.98
N ALA A 51 16.08 5.70 4.78
CA ALA A 51 17.51 5.59 4.50
C ALA A 51 17.77 4.83 3.19
N GLU A 52 17.13 3.66 3.01
CA GLU A 52 17.26 2.84 1.81
C GLU A 52 16.65 3.53 0.58
N VAL A 53 15.51 4.21 0.76
CA VAL A 53 14.89 5.05 -0.27
C VAL A 53 15.87 6.14 -0.73
N ASN A 54 16.48 6.87 0.20
CA ASN A 54 17.44 7.92 -0.13
C ASN A 54 18.74 7.38 -0.74
N ALA A 55 19.21 6.21 -0.31
CA ALA A 55 20.37 5.55 -0.91
C ALA A 55 20.14 5.25 -2.40
N ALA A 56 18.96 4.72 -2.77
CA ALA A 56 18.61 4.46 -4.16
C ALA A 56 18.54 5.74 -5.00
N ARG A 57 18.01 6.83 -4.42
CA ARG A 57 17.91 8.14 -5.08
C ARG A 57 19.27 8.79 -5.31
N LEU A 58 20.13 8.77 -4.29
CA LEU A 58 21.49 9.29 -4.38
C LEU A 58 22.31 8.55 -5.45
N ALA A 59 22.13 7.22 -5.55
CA ALA A 59 22.76 6.43 -6.61
C ALA A 59 22.32 6.88 -8.02
N ALA A 60 21.08 7.37 -8.16
CA ALA A 60 20.55 7.97 -9.38
C ALA A 60 20.83 9.49 -9.52
N GLY A 61 21.69 10.06 -8.67
CA GLY A 61 22.04 11.48 -8.73
C GLY A 61 20.91 12.44 -8.33
N LEU A 62 19.84 11.92 -7.71
CA LEU A 62 18.73 12.73 -7.20
C LEU A 62 19.00 13.18 -5.76
N SER A 63 18.36 14.28 -5.35
CA SER A 63 18.41 14.71 -3.95
C SER A 63 17.64 13.76 -3.05
N GLU A 64 18.08 13.63 -1.80
CA GLU A 64 17.34 12.94 -0.75
C GLU A 64 15.91 13.49 -0.60
N LEU A 65 14.98 12.61 -0.24
CA LEU A 65 13.67 13.01 0.28
C LEU A 65 13.81 13.41 1.75
N VAL A 66 13.06 14.43 2.13
CA VAL A 66 13.00 14.94 3.49
C VAL A 66 11.79 14.34 4.20
N GLN A 67 11.95 13.85 5.43
CA GLN A 67 10.80 13.38 6.20
C GLN A 67 9.77 14.51 6.35
N ALA A 68 8.52 14.23 6.02
CA ALA A 68 7.43 15.18 6.14
C ALA A 68 7.26 15.63 7.60
N GLU A 69 7.22 16.95 7.81
CA GLU A 69 7.06 17.55 9.12
C GLU A 69 5.68 17.24 9.71
N THR A 70 5.63 16.94 11.01
CA THR A 70 4.38 16.55 11.68
C THR A 70 3.31 17.63 11.66
N VAL A 71 3.70 18.89 11.50
CA VAL A 71 2.80 20.06 11.45
C VAL A 71 2.23 20.34 10.06
N LYS A 72 2.74 19.70 9.00
CA LYS A 72 2.30 19.87 7.60
C LYS A 72 1.41 18.70 7.20
N THR A 73 0.12 18.82 7.43
CA THR A 73 -0.85 17.74 7.20
C THR A 73 -1.00 17.34 5.73
N GLU A 74 -0.70 18.25 4.80
CA GLU A 74 -0.84 18.05 3.35
C GLU A 74 0.30 17.20 2.78
N ALA A 75 1.40 17.08 3.51
CA ALA A 75 2.57 16.29 3.13
C ALA A 75 2.62 14.92 3.83
N ARG A 76 1.53 14.52 4.50
CA ARG A 76 1.49 13.34 5.36
C ARG A 76 0.35 12.40 5.01
N LEU A 77 0.59 11.13 5.30
CA LEU A 77 -0.46 10.12 5.33
C LEU A 77 -1.50 10.45 6.41
N PRO A 78 -2.78 10.10 6.21
CA PRO A 78 -3.83 10.35 7.19
C PRO A 78 -3.46 9.87 8.60
N ASP A 79 -3.65 10.71 9.60
CA ASP A 79 -3.16 10.45 10.96
C ASP A 79 -4.14 9.66 11.85
N ALA A 80 -5.41 9.56 11.44
CA ALA A 80 -6.45 8.85 12.18
C ALA A 80 -6.34 7.34 11.95
N ALA A 81 -5.55 6.67 12.77
CA ALA A 81 -5.66 5.23 13.01
C ALA A 81 -6.89 4.97 13.90
N THR A 82 -8.08 4.95 13.30
CA THR A 82 -9.35 4.75 14.01
C THR A 82 -10.22 3.75 13.26
N ALA A 83 -11.19 3.14 13.94
CA ALA A 83 -12.24 2.38 13.25
C ALA A 83 -13.02 3.30 12.29
N PRO A 84 -13.64 2.77 11.22
CA PRO A 84 -14.61 3.53 10.43
C PRO A 84 -15.72 4.08 11.35
N GLY A 85 -16.21 5.28 11.05
CA GLY A 85 -17.41 5.83 11.69
C GLY A 85 -18.68 5.12 11.19
N ASP A 86 -19.87 5.59 11.57
CA ASP A 86 -21.17 4.95 11.28
C ASP A 86 -21.47 4.69 9.78
N SER A 87 -20.65 5.19 8.84
CA SER A 87 -20.66 4.87 7.42
C SER A 87 -19.30 4.35 6.94
N ASP A 88 -19.19 3.02 6.79
CA ASP A 88 -17.96 2.29 6.45
C ASP A 88 -17.32 2.73 5.12
N ASP A 89 -18.10 3.13 4.11
CA ASP A 89 -17.62 3.50 2.77
C ASP A 89 -16.89 4.85 2.70
N SER A 90 -17.05 5.68 3.74
CA SER A 90 -16.46 7.03 3.84
C SER A 90 -15.07 7.03 4.49
N TRP A 91 -14.60 5.87 4.95
CA TRP A 91 -13.34 5.82 5.69
C TRP A 91 -12.12 5.76 4.76
N VAL A 92 -11.22 6.75 4.91
CA VAL A 92 -10.04 6.94 4.03
C VAL A 92 -9.19 5.68 3.84
N TRP A 93 -9.07 4.83 4.87
CA TRP A 93 -8.24 3.63 4.81
C TRP A 93 -8.94 2.40 4.22
N MET A 94 -10.24 2.46 3.93
CA MET A 94 -10.98 1.32 3.42
C MET A 94 -10.39 0.74 2.11
N PRO A 95 -9.99 1.55 1.11
CA PRO A 95 -9.36 1.02 -0.10
C PRO A 95 -8.05 0.26 0.19
N VAL A 96 -7.26 0.75 1.16
CA VAL A 96 -6.02 0.09 1.59
C VAL A 96 -6.34 -1.23 2.28
N CYS A 97 -7.32 -1.27 3.16
CA CYS A 97 -7.71 -2.49 3.86
C CYS A 97 -8.30 -3.55 2.93
N ASN A 98 -9.08 -3.16 1.92
CA ASN A 98 -9.60 -4.08 0.92
C ASN A 98 -8.49 -4.69 0.05
N ALA A 99 -7.45 -3.91 -0.28
CA ALA A 99 -6.29 -4.42 -1.00
C ALA A 99 -5.45 -5.40 -0.15
N LEU A 100 -5.37 -5.16 1.17
CA LEU A 100 -4.60 -5.97 2.11
C LEU A 100 -5.31 -7.24 2.57
N ILE A 101 -6.64 -7.20 2.65
CA ILE A 101 -7.49 -8.30 3.10
C ILE A 101 -8.57 -8.53 2.04
N PRO A 102 -8.19 -9.11 0.88
CA PRO A 102 -9.15 -9.35 -0.19
C PRO A 102 -10.23 -10.32 0.30
N GLU A 103 -11.50 -9.93 0.15
CA GLU A 103 -12.60 -10.84 0.40
C GLU A 103 -12.58 -11.97 -0.63
N ALA A 104 -12.96 -13.18 -0.20
CA ALA A 104 -13.18 -14.27 -1.14
C ALA A 104 -14.41 -13.92 -2.01
N ALA A 105 -14.14 -13.42 -3.22
CA ALA A 105 -15.11 -13.03 -4.25
C ALA A 105 -16.01 -11.83 -3.92
N ALA A 106 -15.46 -10.62 -4.06
CA ALA A 106 -16.23 -9.45 -4.43
C ALA A 106 -15.44 -8.68 -5.50
N GLU A 107 -16.12 -8.39 -6.62
CA GLU A 107 -15.56 -7.64 -7.75
C GLU A 107 -15.08 -6.26 -7.31
N LYS A 108 -14.08 -5.75 -8.04
CA LYS A 108 -13.49 -4.41 -7.87
C LYS A 108 -14.58 -3.35 -7.94
N THR A 109 -15.12 -2.92 -6.80
CA THR A 109 -16.06 -1.81 -6.75
C THR A 109 -15.30 -0.49 -6.89
N SER A 110 -15.69 0.27 -7.91
CA SER A 110 -15.26 1.63 -8.17
C SER A 110 -15.67 2.59 -7.06
N ARG A 111 -14.81 3.58 -6.81
CA ARG A 111 -14.90 4.67 -5.82
C ARG A 111 -16.27 5.36 -5.84
N ALA A 112 -16.84 5.58 -4.65
CA ALA A 112 -17.88 6.58 -4.43
C ALA A 112 -17.58 7.41 -3.16
N GLY A 113 -17.26 8.69 -3.38
CA GLY A 113 -17.79 9.85 -2.63
C GLY A 113 -17.45 10.05 -1.14
N GLY A 114 -16.45 10.91 -0.89
CA GLY A 114 -16.60 12.05 0.04
C GLY A 114 -16.43 11.82 1.53
N ALA A 115 -15.20 11.56 1.97
CA ALA A 115 -14.72 11.79 3.33
C ALA A 115 -13.18 11.66 3.36
N ALA A 116 -12.52 12.51 4.17
CA ALA A 116 -11.07 12.64 4.35
C ALA A 116 -10.22 11.98 3.25
N GLU A 117 -9.83 12.73 2.24
CA GLU A 117 -9.10 12.14 1.11
C GLU A 117 -7.61 11.96 1.44
N PHE A 118 -7.00 10.91 0.87
CA PHE A 118 -5.56 10.86 0.75
C PHE A 118 -5.08 12.14 0.07
N GLN A 119 -4.04 12.76 0.62
CA GLN A 119 -3.49 14.00 0.07
C GLN A 119 -2.93 13.76 -1.34
N SER A 120 -2.83 14.81 -2.15
CA SER A 120 -2.17 14.70 -3.46
C SER A 120 -0.69 14.41 -3.26
N GLY A 121 -0.23 13.31 -3.86
CA GLY A 121 1.13 12.81 -3.78
C GLY A 121 1.27 11.53 -4.59
N THR A 122 2.50 11.12 -4.85
CA THR A 122 2.76 9.84 -5.51
C THR A 122 3.09 8.78 -4.45
N TYR A 123 2.33 7.68 -4.47
CA TYR A 123 2.32 6.69 -3.40
C TYR A 123 3.08 5.42 -3.80
N ALA A 124 4.16 5.10 -3.08
CA ALA A 124 4.75 3.78 -3.10
C ALA A 124 4.07 2.87 -2.08
N TYR A 125 3.85 1.61 -2.47
CA TYR A 125 3.13 0.63 -1.69
C TYR A 125 3.80 -0.73 -1.77
N HIS A 126 3.87 -1.43 -0.64
CA HIS A 126 4.37 -2.79 -0.59
C HIS A 126 3.71 -3.57 0.56
N PRO A 127 2.98 -4.67 0.30
CA PRO A 127 2.50 -5.56 1.34
C PRO A 127 3.68 -6.14 2.15
N VAL A 128 3.60 -6.11 3.48
CA VAL A 128 4.63 -6.64 4.38
C VAL A 128 4.07 -7.76 5.25
N ASP A 129 4.74 -8.91 5.25
CA ASP A 129 4.34 -10.05 6.09
C ASP A 129 4.67 -9.84 7.56
N SER A 130 5.79 -9.14 7.83
CA SER A 130 6.31 -8.88 9.17
C SER A 130 6.40 -7.37 9.44
N PRO A 131 5.30 -6.72 9.88
CA PRO A 131 5.25 -5.26 10.07
C PRO A 131 6.23 -4.74 11.13
N ALA A 132 6.71 -5.60 12.04
CA ALA A 132 7.71 -5.24 13.05
C ALA A 132 9.16 -5.28 12.55
N SER A 133 9.42 -5.85 11.37
CA SER A 133 10.76 -6.07 10.84
C SER A 133 10.74 -6.00 9.32
N VAL A 134 10.36 -4.82 8.80
CA VAL A 134 10.33 -4.58 7.35
C VAL A 134 11.75 -4.62 6.79
N ASP A 135 12.00 -5.49 5.81
CA ASP A 135 13.24 -5.49 5.05
C ASP A 135 13.20 -4.38 4.00
N CYS A 136 13.68 -3.21 4.41
CA CYS A 136 13.67 -2.00 3.58
C CYS A 136 14.47 -2.16 2.27
N ASN A 137 15.54 -2.96 2.26
CA ASN A 137 16.30 -3.22 1.04
C ASN A 137 15.48 -4.05 0.06
N ALA A 138 14.84 -5.12 0.54
CA ALA A 138 13.98 -5.95 -0.30
C ALA A 138 12.80 -5.17 -0.89
N VAL A 139 12.21 -4.25 -0.11
CA VAL A 139 11.13 -3.37 -0.57
C VAL A 139 11.62 -2.43 -1.68
N VAL A 140 12.71 -1.69 -1.43
CA VAL A 140 13.28 -0.76 -2.41
C VAL A 140 13.72 -1.50 -3.67
N ASP A 141 14.32 -2.67 -3.55
CA ASP A 141 14.69 -3.50 -4.69
C ASP A 141 13.47 -4.01 -5.47
N LYS A 142 12.34 -4.30 -4.79
CA LYS A 142 11.09 -4.63 -5.51
C LYS A 142 10.60 -3.45 -6.33
N TRP A 143 10.55 -2.26 -5.75
CA TRP A 143 10.13 -1.06 -6.48
C TRP A 143 11.07 -0.79 -7.66
N LYS A 144 12.39 -0.89 -7.48
CA LYS A 144 13.38 -0.77 -8.57
C LYS A 144 13.16 -1.77 -9.70
N ARG A 145 12.76 -3.00 -9.40
CA ARG A 145 12.51 -4.03 -10.43
C ARG A 145 11.38 -3.67 -11.39
N ALA A 146 10.45 -2.80 -11.01
CA ALA A 146 9.41 -2.30 -11.91
C ALA A 146 9.99 -1.53 -13.11
N TYR A 147 11.27 -1.13 -13.06
CA TYR A 147 12.02 -0.62 -14.22
C TYR A 147 11.81 -1.44 -15.49
N SER A 148 11.77 -2.78 -15.39
CA SER A 148 11.59 -3.65 -16.56
C SER A 148 10.25 -3.51 -17.28
N ASN A 149 9.27 -2.86 -16.65
CA ASN A 149 7.96 -2.60 -17.24
C ASN A 149 7.98 -1.37 -18.17
N PHE A 150 9.05 -0.55 -18.11
CA PHE A 150 9.20 0.64 -18.93
C PHE A 150 10.10 0.35 -20.14
N SER A 151 9.61 0.61 -21.35
CA SER A 151 10.37 0.45 -22.61
C SER A 151 11.22 1.68 -22.97
N GLY A 152 11.13 2.73 -22.17
CA GLY A 152 11.76 4.03 -22.38
C GLY A 152 11.37 5.01 -21.28
N LEU A 153 11.45 6.31 -21.55
CA LEU A 153 11.00 7.35 -20.63
C LEU A 153 9.54 7.09 -20.20
N PRO A 154 9.23 7.00 -18.89
CA PRO A 154 7.87 6.79 -18.43
C PRO A 154 6.91 7.86 -18.96
N PRO A 155 5.75 7.48 -19.51
CA PRO A 155 4.79 8.42 -20.09
C PRO A 155 4.04 9.23 -19.01
N PRO A 156 3.35 10.32 -19.37
CA PRO A 156 2.39 10.97 -18.48
C PRO A 156 1.24 10.01 -18.07
N ASN A 157 0.70 10.18 -16.85
CA ASN A 157 -0.43 9.39 -16.34
C ASN A 157 -1.78 9.88 -16.91
N LYS A 158 -2.10 9.48 -18.12
CA LYS A 158 -3.36 9.80 -18.81
C LYS A 158 -4.44 8.73 -18.51
N GLU A 159 -5.71 9.06 -18.79
CA GLU A 159 -6.84 8.15 -18.50
C GLU A 159 -6.74 6.78 -19.19
N ASP A 160 -6.13 6.73 -20.37
CA ASP A 160 -5.94 5.53 -21.20
C ASP A 160 -4.62 4.80 -20.93
N GLU A 161 -3.80 5.30 -20.00
CA GLU A 161 -2.50 4.70 -19.67
C GLU A 161 -2.66 3.55 -18.68
N GLU A 162 -2.56 2.31 -19.16
CA GLU A 162 -2.66 1.11 -18.33
C GLU A 162 -1.39 0.86 -17.50
N LEU A 163 -0.25 1.43 -17.88
CA LEU A 163 1.04 1.21 -17.22
C LEU A 163 1.00 1.52 -15.73
N TYR A 164 0.25 2.54 -15.32
CA TYR A 164 0.15 2.97 -13.92
C TYR A 164 -1.00 2.31 -13.14
N GLN A 165 -1.73 1.38 -13.75
CA GLN A 165 -2.62 0.47 -13.01
C GLN A 165 -1.82 -0.58 -12.22
N ASP A 166 -0.56 -0.81 -12.59
CA ASP A 166 0.38 -1.59 -11.79
C ASP A 166 0.98 -0.71 -10.68
N GLN A 167 0.67 -1.06 -9.44
CA GLN A 167 1.17 -0.35 -8.25
C GLN A 167 2.70 -0.42 -8.11
N ASP A 168 3.38 -1.43 -8.66
CA ASP A 168 4.84 -1.48 -8.64
C ASP A 168 5.43 -0.38 -9.55
N ASN A 169 4.77 -0.04 -10.66
CA ASN A 169 5.17 1.07 -11.55
C ASN A 169 4.98 2.44 -10.89
N VAL A 170 3.85 2.63 -10.20
CA VAL A 170 3.61 3.86 -9.41
C VAL A 170 4.62 3.99 -8.28
N SER A 171 4.95 2.89 -7.60
CA SER A 171 5.93 2.87 -6.51
C SER A 171 7.34 3.20 -6.99
N PHE A 172 7.71 2.72 -8.18
CA PHE A 172 8.96 3.11 -8.84
C PHE A 172 9.01 4.60 -9.14
N VAL A 173 7.92 5.18 -9.65
CA VAL A 173 7.87 6.63 -9.92
C VAL A 173 7.99 7.44 -8.63
N ALA A 174 7.28 7.04 -7.57
CA ALA A 174 7.39 7.67 -6.25
C ALA A 174 8.82 7.60 -5.68
N LEU A 175 9.48 6.45 -5.74
CA LEU A 175 10.86 6.25 -5.28
C LEU A 175 11.80 7.30 -5.89
N TYR A 176 11.67 7.54 -7.20
CA TYR A 176 12.54 8.44 -7.95
C TYR A 176 11.98 9.85 -8.17
N ASN A 177 10.98 10.30 -7.40
CA ASN A 177 10.40 11.66 -7.50
C ASN A 177 11.50 12.73 -7.68
N PRO A 178 11.59 13.40 -8.85
CA PRO A 178 12.77 14.21 -9.18
C PRO A 178 12.74 15.60 -8.56
N THR A 179 11.68 15.95 -7.83
CA THR A 179 11.52 17.29 -7.29
C THR A 179 12.58 17.55 -6.21
N LYS A 180 13.30 18.67 -6.34
CA LYS A 180 14.26 19.11 -5.32
C LYS A 180 13.54 19.41 -4.00
N ASN A 181 14.09 18.92 -2.90
CA ASN A 181 13.51 19.04 -1.55
C ASN A 181 12.10 18.42 -1.44
N ALA A 182 11.79 17.41 -2.25
CA ALA A 182 10.57 16.63 -2.09
C ALA A 182 10.52 16.02 -0.68
N THR A 183 9.32 15.92 -0.13
CA THR A 183 9.09 15.30 1.18
C THR A 183 8.54 13.90 1.03
N VAL A 184 8.68 13.09 2.07
CA VAL A 184 8.11 11.75 2.14
C VAL A 184 7.56 11.44 3.52
N ASP A 185 6.44 10.73 3.56
CA ASP A 185 5.90 10.13 4.78
C ASP A 185 5.74 8.62 4.55
N CYS A 186 6.65 7.84 5.13
CA CYS A 186 6.66 6.38 5.06
C CYS A 186 6.20 5.77 6.38
N ARG A 187 5.15 4.94 6.33
CA ARG A 187 4.58 4.27 7.50
C ARG A 187 4.22 2.82 7.20
N VAL A 188 4.40 1.96 8.19
CA VAL A 188 3.78 0.63 8.19
C VAL A 188 2.34 0.78 8.67
N VAL A 189 1.40 0.33 7.85
CA VAL A 189 -0.04 0.35 8.08
C VAL A 189 -0.53 -1.08 8.21
N THR A 190 -1.22 -1.40 9.30
CA THR A 190 -1.83 -2.71 9.54
C THR A 190 -3.34 -2.56 9.56
N CYS A 191 -4.04 -3.23 8.65
CA CYS A 191 -5.48 -3.40 8.68
C CYS A 191 -5.84 -4.67 9.44
N THR A 192 -6.84 -4.59 10.32
CA THR A 192 -7.45 -5.73 11.00
C THR A 192 -8.94 -5.76 10.68
N LYS A 193 -9.42 -6.88 10.13
CA LYS A 193 -10.83 -7.17 9.91
C LYS A 193 -11.31 -8.15 10.96
N THR A 194 -12.42 -7.86 11.61
CA THR A 194 -13.05 -8.72 12.61
C THR A 194 -14.45 -9.08 12.15
N THR A 195 -14.69 -10.36 11.85
CA THR A 195 -15.98 -10.87 11.37
C THR A 195 -16.69 -11.66 12.48
N PRO A 196 -17.86 -11.19 12.94
CA PRO A 196 -18.67 -11.86 13.97
C PRO A 196 -19.23 -13.21 13.49
N ALA A 197 -19.50 -14.11 14.44
CA ALA A 197 -19.91 -15.49 14.14
C ALA A 197 -21.26 -15.61 13.40
N ALA A 198 -22.17 -14.65 13.60
CA ALA A 198 -23.49 -14.61 12.96
C ALA A 198 -23.42 -14.29 11.45
N ALA A 199 -22.36 -13.62 11.00
CA ALA A 199 -22.16 -13.18 9.62
C ALA A 199 -21.46 -14.22 8.72
N SER A 200 -21.00 -15.35 9.27
CA SER A 200 -20.24 -16.36 8.52
C SER A 200 -20.60 -17.79 8.93
N PHE A 201 -21.10 -18.57 7.97
CA PHE A 201 -21.40 -20.00 8.14
C PHE A 201 -20.21 -20.84 8.64
N LYS A 202 -18.96 -20.39 8.43
CA LYS A 202 -17.75 -21.05 8.95
C LYS A 202 -17.46 -20.65 10.41
N ALA A 203 -17.63 -19.37 10.77
CA ALA A 203 -17.41 -18.88 12.13
C ALA A 203 -18.47 -19.39 13.12
N ALA A 204 -19.72 -19.58 12.66
CA ALA A 204 -20.81 -20.19 13.41
C ALA A 204 -20.53 -21.63 13.86
N ARG A 205 -19.72 -22.40 13.11
CA ARG A 205 -19.37 -23.79 13.46
C ARG A 205 -18.28 -23.91 14.52
N THR A 206 -17.49 -22.87 14.72
CA THR A 206 -16.42 -22.80 15.74
C THR A 206 -16.78 -21.89 16.92
N GLY A 207 -17.99 -21.32 16.95
CA GLY A 207 -18.45 -20.44 18.04
C GLY A 207 -17.58 -19.20 18.26
N GLY A 208 -16.83 -18.76 17.24
CA GLY A 208 -15.72 -17.82 17.40
C GLY A 208 -15.76 -16.66 16.41
N ILE A 209 -15.15 -15.55 16.80
CA ILE A 209 -14.87 -14.37 15.97
C ILE A 209 -13.71 -14.70 15.03
N LYS A 210 -13.82 -14.38 13.72
CA LYS A 210 -12.70 -14.49 12.77
C LYS A 210 -11.96 -13.16 12.70
N THR A 211 -10.64 -13.18 12.86
CA THR A 211 -9.80 -11.99 12.69
C THR A 211 -8.81 -12.22 11.55
N GLU A 212 -8.77 -11.28 10.61
CA GLU A 212 -7.84 -11.25 9.48
C GLU A 212 -6.99 -9.99 9.57
N LYS A 213 -5.71 -10.09 9.24
CA LYS A 213 -4.78 -8.97 9.25
C LYS A 213 -3.99 -8.93 7.95
N GLY A 214 -3.78 -7.73 7.44
CA GLY A 214 -2.85 -7.47 6.35
C GLY A 214 -2.10 -6.18 6.65
N SER A 215 -0.82 -6.12 6.29
CA SER A 215 0.03 -4.96 6.53
C SER A 215 0.73 -4.52 5.25
N ALA A 216 1.02 -3.23 5.12
CA ALA A 216 1.86 -2.69 4.06
C ALA A 216 2.78 -1.58 4.57
N LEU A 217 3.93 -1.43 3.92
CA LEU A 217 4.67 -0.17 3.91
C LEU A 217 4.02 0.74 2.85
N ILE A 218 3.66 1.95 3.26
CA ILE A 218 3.13 2.99 2.37
C ILE A 218 4.02 4.22 2.52
N CYS A 219 4.52 4.73 1.41
CA CYS A 219 5.30 5.96 1.34
C CYS A 219 4.61 6.96 0.42
N MET A 220 4.19 8.10 0.95
CA MET A 220 3.68 9.21 0.15
C MET A 220 4.81 10.18 -0.15
N THR A 221 5.08 10.48 -1.41
CA THR A 221 6.02 11.54 -1.80
C THR A 221 5.30 12.78 -2.30
N VAL A 222 5.81 13.96 -1.94
CA VAL A 222 5.23 15.27 -2.28
C VAL A 222 6.32 16.19 -2.84
N PRO A 223 6.05 16.91 -3.94
CA PRO A 223 4.78 17.02 -4.66
C PRO A 223 4.44 15.76 -5.47
N ASP A 224 3.16 15.67 -5.88
CA ASP A 224 2.70 14.64 -6.80
C ASP A 224 3.34 14.81 -8.18
N VAL A 225 4.11 13.81 -8.60
CA VAL A 225 4.80 13.78 -9.89
C VAL A 225 4.10 12.89 -10.91
N LEU A 226 3.03 12.22 -10.50
CA LEU A 226 2.24 11.34 -11.34
C LEU A 226 0.72 11.57 -11.15
N PRO A 227 0.24 12.83 -11.21
CA PRO A 227 -1.17 13.12 -11.01
C PRO A 227 -2.02 12.43 -12.07
N GLU A 228 -3.21 11.96 -11.67
CA GLU A 228 -4.21 11.45 -12.61
C GLU A 228 -4.51 12.51 -13.69
N LYS A 229 -4.59 12.09 -14.95
CA LYS A 229 -4.79 12.97 -16.12
C LYS A 229 -3.67 13.99 -16.30
N GLY A 230 -2.46 13.66 -15.86
CA GLY A 230 -1.28 14.49 -16.01
C GLY A 230 -0.83 14.62 -17.47
N GLU A 231 -0.39 15.81 -17.86
CA GLU A 231 0.13 16.08 -19.21
C GLU A 231 1.65 15.88 -19.32
N LYS A 232 2.36 15.83 -18.19
CA LYS A 232 3.81 15.79 -18.13
C LYS A 232 4.30 14.40 -17.73
N ALA A 233 5.39 13.96 -18.35
CA ALA A 233 6.12 12.78 -17.91
C ALA A 233 6.67 13.02 -16.50
N PRO A 234 6.76 11.98 -15.65
CA PRO A 234 7.27 12.12 -14.29
C PRO A 234 8.76 12.48 -14.24
N PHE A 235 9.52 12.23 -15.32
CA PHE A 235 10.95 12.49 -15.43
C PHE A 235 11.29 13.23 -16.72
N THR A 236 12.42 13.96 -16.74
CA THR A 236 13.09 14.37 -17.98
C THR A 236 13.98 13.26 -18.53
N GLU A 237 14.42 13.37 -19.79
CA GLU A 237 15.37 12.42 -20.39
C GLU A 237 16.68 12.32 -19.60
N GLU A 238 17.19 13.44 -19.09
CA GLU A 238 18.43 13.45 -18.29
C GLU A 238 18.23 12.71 -16.97
N GLN A 239 17.12 12.98 -16.27
CA GLN A 239 16.78 12.30 -15.02
C GLN A 239 16.57 10.81 -15.24
N TRP A 240 15.88 10.44 -16.32
CA TRP A 240 15.67 9.06 -16.69
C TRP A 240 16.99 8.34 -16.99
N GLY A 241 17.88 8.96 -17.77
CA GLY A 241 19.21 8.41 -18.04
C GLY A 241 20.03 8.16 -16.78
N GLN A 242 19.93 9.04 -15.77
CA GLN A 242 20.59 8.82 -14.47
C GLN A 242 19.99 7.64 -13.69
N ILE A 243 18.65 7.53 -13.67
CA ILE A 243 17.95 6.41 -13.03
C ILE A 243 18.32 5.08 -13.69
N VAL A 244 18.27 5.01 -15.02
CA VAL A 244 18.67 3.83 -15.82
C VAL A 244 20.11 3.45 -15.50
N THR A 245 21.03 4.42 -15.51
CA THR A 245 22.45 4.18 -15.20
C THR A 245 22.64 3.62 -13.79
N ALA A 246 21.88 4.10 -12.79
CA ALA A 246 21.98 3.59 -11.43
C ALA A 246 21.47 2.14 -11.31
N ILE A 247 20.44 1.79 -12.08
CA ILE A 247 19.82 0.45 -12.07
C ILE A 247 20.68 -0.55 -12.85
N GLU A 248 21.09 -0.22 -14.07
CA GLU A 248 21.85 -1.12 -14.96
C GLU A 248 23.36 -1.12 -14.65
N GLY A 249 23.92 0.03 -14.25
CA GLY A 249 25.34 0.23 -13.94
C GLY A 249 25.79 -0.37 -12.59
N SER A 250 24.90 -1.06 -11.86
CA SER A 250 25.27 -1.90 -10.73
C SER A 250 25.83 -3.27 -11.15
N ALA A 251 25.79 -3.60 -12.44
CA ALA A 251 26.54 -4.73 -13.01
C ALA A 251 27.95 -4.28 -13.40
N SER A 252 28.91 -4.55 -12.52
CA SER A 252 30.37 -4.56 -12.73
C SER A 252 30.85 -3.93 -14.03
N ALA A 253 31.47 -2.74 -13.94
CA ALA A 253 32.29 -2.18 -15.00
C ALA A 253 33.43 -3.16 -15.34
N VAL A 254 33.17 -4.13 -16.21
CA VAL A 254 34.21 -4.75 -17.03
C VAL A 254 34.56 -3.67 -18.04
N ALA A 255 35.47 -2.79 -17.63
CA ALA A 255 36.15 -1.89 -18.54
C ALA A 255 36.58 -2.72 -19.76
N PRO A 256 36.36 -2.27 -21.00
CA PRO A 256 36.93 -2.95 -22.15
C PRO A 256 38.44 -2.93 -21.95
N SER A 257 39.01 -4.07 -21.56
CA SER A 257 40.44 -4.28 -21.58
C SER A 257 40.86 -4.03 -23.02
N VAL A 258 41.53 -2.89 -23.23
CA VAL A 258 42.21 -2.57 -24.46
C VAL A 258 43.22 -3.70 -24.70
N VAL A 259 42.80 -4.69 -25.48
CA VAL A 259 43.69 -5.74 -25.98
C VAL A 259 44.63 -5.03 -26.94
N GLY A 260 45.85 -4.75 -26.47
CA GLY A 260 46.92 -4.19 -27.27
C GLY A 260 47.21 -5.11 -28.46
N LEU A 261 46.94 -4.61 -29.66
CA LEU A 261 47.27 -5.29 -30.91
C LEU A 261 48.81 -5.24 -31.10
N ALA A 262 49.50 -6.33 -30.78
CA ALA A 262 50.92 -6.48 -31.10
C ALA A 262 51.07 -6.83 -32.58
N LEU A 263 51.54 -5.88 -33.40
CA LEU A 263 51.95 -6.12 -34.78
C LEU A 263 53.30 -6.85 -34.79
N ALA A 264 53.31 -8.14 -35.15
CA ALA A 264 54.53 -8.87 -35.48
C ALA A 264 54.81 -8.73 -36.99
N ILE A 265 55.86 -7.98 -37.34
CA ILE A 265 56.42 -7.93 -38.69
C ILE A 265 57.31 -9.16 -38.85
N VAL A 266 56.85 -10.17 -39.60
CA VAL A 266 57.71 -11.26 -40.07
C VAL A 266 58.11 -10.96 -41.50
N GLY A 267 59.31 -10.42 -41.67
CA GLY A 267 60.02 -10.44 -42.95
C GLY A 267 60.96 -11.64 -42.97
N LEU A 268 60.76 -12.56 -43.91
CA LEU A 268 61.82 -13.49 -44.32
C LEU A 268 61.76 -13.66 -45.84
N SER A 269 62.67 -12.97 -46.51
CA SER A 269 63.01 -13.16 -47.92
C SER A 269 63.73 -14.51 -48.05
N MET A 270 63.22 -15.40 -48.91
CA MET A 270 63.98 -16.57 -49.36
C MET A 270 64.84 -16.17 -50.57
N LEU A 271 66.13 -16.44 -50.44
CA LEU A 271 67.11 -16.65 -51.50
C LEU A 271 67.50 -18.12 -51.45
#